data_AF-A0A820UD88-F1
#
_entry.id   AF-A0A820UD88-F1
#
_cell.length_a   1.000
_cell.length_b   1.000
_cell.length_c   1.000
_cell.angle_alpha   90.00
_cell.angle_beta   90.00
_cell.angle_gamma   90.00
#
_symmetry.space_group_name_H-M   'P 1'
#
loop_
_entity.id
_entity.type
_entity.pdbx_description
1 polymer ?
#
loop_
_entity_poly.entity_id
_entity_poly.type
_entity_poly.pdbx_seq_one_letter_code
_entity_poly.pdbx_strand_id
1 'polypeptide(L)'
;KNLIPWFLYFRLVLTALARLPSKRRSVFRRVKENLWTDYPLGKIFIWWGFSSCTSSIGVLENEHFFEKTGSSTLFEIECTTAKDIKKHSFVTSEDEILLLPARQLQVTSCLDSGHGLHIVQLTELKPQFDLLEPVPLPSPSVEQKKHSQVTSQPPTIATTVVAKPIAEVMEKQFATMQLQMNTKSRGQ
;
A
#
# COMPACT_ATOMS: atom_id res chain seq x y z
N LYS A 1 -18.01 -4.55 -16.73
CA LYS A 1 -17.30 -5.26 -17.81
C LYS A 1 -15.82 -4.86 -17.98
N ASN A 2 -15.28 -3.89 -17.20
CA ASN A 2 -13.91 -3.36 -17.38
C ASN A 2 -12.83 -3.93 -16.40
N LEU A 3 -13.15 -4.95 -15.61
CA LEU A 3 -12.21 -5.54 -14.63
C LEU A 3 -11.50 -6.81 -15.12
N ILE A 4 -12.01 -7.43 -16.20
CA ILE A 4 -11.46 -8.68 -16.76
C ILE A 4 -9.97 -8.56 -17.12
N PRO A 5 -9.48 -7.45 -17.73
CA PRO A 5 -8.06 -7.32 -18.05
C PRO A 5 -7.15 -7.32 -16.81
N TRP A 6 -7.66 -6.84 -15.68
CA TRP A 6 -6.90 -6.69 -14.44
C TRP A 6 -6.90 -7.95 -13.59
N PHE A 7 -7.74 -8.94 -13.89
CA PHE A 7 -7.88 -10.15 -13.08
C PHE A 7 -6.55 -10.89 -12.89
N LEU A 8 -5.78 -11.07 -13.98
CA LEU A 8 -4.49 -11.75 -13.90
C LEU A 8 -3.46 -10.95 -13.11
N TYR A 9 -3.45 -9.63 -13.28
CA TYR A 9 -2.59 -8.74 -12.50
C TYR A 9 -2.93 -8.80 -11.01
N PHE A 10 -4.23 -8.71 -10.67
CA PHE A 10 -4.70 -8.76 -9.29
C PHE A 10 -4.37 -10.11 -8.65
N ARG A 11 -4.57 -11.22 -9.39
CA ARG A 11 -4.18 -12.55 -8.93
C ARG A 11 -2.68 -12.65 -8.67
N LEU A 12 -1.84 -12.10 -9.56
CA LEU A 12 -0.39 -12.05 -9.37
C LEU A 12 -0.01 -11.28 -8.11
N VAL A 13 -0.55 -10.07 -7.94
CA VAL A 13 -0.26 -9.21 -6.79
C VAL A 13 -0.72 -9.86 -5.48
N LEU A 14 -1.95 -10.36 -5.40
CA LEU A 14 -2.45 -11.04 -4.19
C LEU A 14 -1.62 -12.29 -3.86
N THR A 15 -1.22 -13.07 -4.87
CA THR A 15 -0.38 -14.26 -4.69
C THR A 15 1.01 -13.87 -4.15
N ALA A 16 1.60 -12.80 -4.66
CA ALA A 16 2.88 -12.29 -4.17
C ALA A 16 2.78 -11.79 -2.72
N LEU A 17 1.73 -11.04 -2.40
CA LEU A 17 1.49 -10.52 -1.05
C LEU A 17 1.16 -11.62 -0.04
N ALA A 18 0.49 -12.70 -0.46
CA ALA A 18 0.23 -13.87 0.37
C ALA A 18 1.54 -14.59 0.77
N ARG A 19 2.60 -14.47 -0.04
CA ARG A 19 3.93 -15.03 0.26
C ARG A 19 4.79 -14.14 1.17
N LEU A 20 4.43 -12.86 1.31
CA LEU A 20 5.15 -11.98 2.23
C LEU A 20 4.65 -12.18 3.67
N PRO A 21 5.55 -12.15 4.67
CA PRO A 21 5.14 -12.25 6.06
C PRO A 21 4.28 -11.05 6.46
N SER A 22 3.19 -11.32 7.16
CA SER A 22 2.40 -10.27 7.84
C SER A 22 3.16 -9.80 9.07
N LYS A 23 3.27 -8.49 9.26
CA LYS A 23 3.92 -7.89 10.43
C LYS A 23 2.93 -7.03 11.21
N ARG A 24 2.96 -7.15 12.54
CA ARG A 24 2.31 -6.18 13.42
C ARG A 24 3.18 -4.93 13.51
N ARG A 25 2.62 -3.76 13.17
CA ARG A 25 3.29 -2.46 13.30
C ARG A 25 2.31 -1.31 13.11
N SER A 26 2.67 -0.14 13.64
CA SER A 26 2.05 1.12 13.25
C SER A 26 2.52 1.55 11.87
N VAL A 27 1.59 1.99 11.04
CA VAL A 27 1.84 2.55 9.71
C VAL A 27 1.11 3.88 9.57
N PHE A 28 1.63 4.74 8.71
CA PHE A 28 1.12 6.08 8.50
C PHE A 28 0.69 6.27 7.05
N ARG A 29 -0.45 6.93 6.87
CA ARG A 29 -0.95 7.32 5.55
C ARG A 29 -1.51 8.73 5.60
N ARG A 30 -1.01 9.60 4.73
CA ARG A 30 -1.53 10.97 4.59
C ARG A 30 -2.48 11.09 3.41
N VAL A 31 -3.55 11.85 3.58
CA VAL A 31 -4.50 12.21 2.53
C VAL A 31 -4.68 13.72 2.51
N LYS A 32 -4.56 14.34 1.32
CA LYS A 32 -4.76 15.79 1.09
C LYS A 32 -6.24 16.20 1.10
N GLU A 33 -7.00 15.69 2.05
CA GLU A 33 -8.42 16.00 2.22
C GLU A 33 -8.77 15.98 3.71
N ASN A 34 -9.72 16.82 4.12
CA ASN A 34 -10.32 16.72 5.44
C ASN A 34 -11.36 15.60 5.45
N LEU A 35 -11.03 14.50 6.12
CA LEU A 35 -11.92 13.35 6.29
C LEU A 35 -12.35 13.19 7.76
N TRP A 36 -12.06 14.16 8.62
CA TRP A 36 -12.29 14.05 10.06
C TRP A 36 -13.72 13.66 10.41
N THR A 37 -14.69 14.28 9.76
CA THR A 37 -16.12 14.04 9.98
C THR A 37 -16.57 12.65 9.55
N ASP A 38 -15.86 12.01 8.63
CA ASP A 38 -16.17 10.65 8.17
C ASP A 38 -15.70 9.57 9.18
N TYR A 39 -14.81 9.91 10.11
CA TYR A 39 -14.19 8.98 11.06
C TYR A 39 -14.43 9.41 12.53
N PRO A 40 -15.68 9.40 13.01
CA PRO A 40 -15.95 9.64 14.43
C PRO A 40 -15.37 8.54 15.32
N LEU A 41 -15.04 8.90 16.55
CA LEU A 41 -14.49 8.01 17.56
C LEU A 41 -15.37 6.75 17.74
N GLY A 42 -14.74 5.59 17.83
CA GLY A 42 -15.41 4.31 18.03
C GLY A 42 -16.02 3.69 16.76
N LYS A 43 -16.04 4.41 15.63
CA LYS A 43 -16.56 3.88 14.36
C LYS A 43 -15.75 2.67 13.92
N ILE A 44 -16.45 1.60 13.58
CA ILE A 44 -15.88 0.40 12.94
C ILE A 44 -16.31 0.39 11.47
N PHE A 45 -15.37 0.16 10.57
CA PHE A 45 -15.63 0.15 9.13
C PHE A 45 -14.67 -0.76 8.38
N ILE A 46 -14.98 -1.03 7.10
CA ILE A 46 -14.13 -1.82 6.21
C ILE A 46 -13.31 -0.87 5.33
N TRP A 47 -11.99 -1.01 5.41
CA TRP A 47 -11.03 -0.37 4.51
C TRP A 47 -10.92 -1.21 3.22
N TRP A 48 -11.69 -0.83 2.19
CA TRP A 48 -11.87 -1.64 0.99
C TRP A 48 -10.66 -1.67 0.06
N GLY A 49 -9.84 -0.63 0.07
CA GLY A 49 -8.74 -0.45 -0.87
C GLY A 49 -7.41 -1.01 -0.42
N PHE A 50 -6.53 -1.29 -1.37
CA PHE A 50 -5.11 -1.24 -1.07
C PHE A 50 -4.72 0.16 -0.64
N SER A 51 -3.81 0.25 0.30
CA SER A 51 -3.25 1.53 0.70
C SER A 51 -1.77 1.42 0.90
N SER A 52 -1.04 2.21 0.12
CA SER A 52 0.37 2.46 0.41
C SER A 52 0.45 3.29 1.69
N CYS A 53 1.33 2.88 2.56
CA CYS A 53 1.61 3.46 3.85
C CYS A 53 3.13 3.47 4.04
N THR A 54 3.61 4.30 4.95
CA THR A 54 5.00 4.25 5.39
C THR A 54 5.07 3.83 6.85
N SER A 55 6.19 3.24 7.24
CA SER A 55 6.48 3.01 8.65
C SER A 55 7.28 4.14 9.32
N SER A 56 7.68 5.15 8.55
CA SER A 56 8.46 6.28 9.02
C SER A 56 7.67 7.57 8.83
N ILE A 57 7.34 8.25 9.93
CA ILE A 57 6.63 9.53 9.87
C ILE A 57 7.44 10.58 9.10
N GLY A 58 8.78 10.55 9.17
CA GLY A 58 9.66 11.47 8.47
C GLY A 58 9.64 11.32 6.94
N VAL A 59 9.18 10.18 6.41
CA VAL A 59 8.95 10.03 4.96
C VAL A 59 7.81 10.95 4.51
N LEU A 60 6.76 11.09 5.33
CA LEU A 60 5.63 11.97 5.03
C LEU A 60 5.97 13.46 5.06
N GLU A 61 7.12 13.83 5.63
CA GLU A 61 7.64 15.20 5.62
C GLU A 61 8.39 15.52 4.32
N ASN A 62 9.11 14.52 3.77
CA ASN A 62 9.90 14.64 2.55
C ASN A 62 9.08 14.46 1.28
N GLU A 63 7.96 13.78 1.39
CA GLU A 63 6.97 13.66 0.35
C GLU A 63 6.56 15.08 -0.11
N HIS A 64 6.79 15.39 -1.39
CA HIS A 64 6.36 16.63 -2.07
C HIS A 64 4.82 16.86 -2.03
N PHE A 65 4.10 16.07 -1.24
CA PHE A 65 2.71 16.21 -0.86
C PHE A 65 2.47 17.36 0.13
N PHE A 66 3.51 18.04 0.62
CA PHE A 66 3.40 19.29 1.36
C PHE A 66 3.08 20.49 0.44
N GLU A 67 1.88 20.51 -0.14
CA GLU A 67 1.25 21.81 -0.37
C GLU A 67 0.84 22.33 1.01
N LYS A 68 1.58 23.31 1.52
CA LYS A 68 1.38 23.91 2.86
C LYS A 68 0.00 24.59 3.04
N THR A 69 -0.85 24.53 2.02
CA THR A 69 -2.11 25.25 1.93
C THR A 69 -3.22 24.24 1.68
N GLY A 70 -3.82 23.71 2.75
CA GLY A 70 -4.97 22.80 2.65
C GLY A 70 -5.15 21.94 3.89
N SER A 71 -6.40 21.58 4.17
CA SER A 71 -6.71 20.63 5.24
C SER A 71 -6.33 19.21 4.79
N SER A 72 -5.60 18.48 5.63
CA SER A 72 -5.16 17.11 5.38
C SER A 72 -5.46 16.21 6.57
N THR A 73 -5.65 14.92 6.28
CA THR A 73 -5.88 13.89 7.30
C THR A 73 -4.70 12.93 7.30
N LEU A 74 -4.09 12.72 8.47
CA LEU A 74 -3.08 11.69 8.72
C LEU A 74 -3.75 10.53 9.45
N PHE A 75 -3.71 9.36 8.83
CA PHE A 75 -4.09 8.11 9.47
C PHE A 75 -2.86 7.48 10.09
N GLU A 76 -2.91 7.26 11.40
CA GLU A 76 -2.00 6.36 12.11
C GLU A 76 -2.75 5.05 12.35
N ILE A 77 -2.24 3.95 11.80
CA ILE A 77 -2.95 2.66 11.79
C ILE A 77 -2.09 1.62 12.49
N GLU A 78 -2.55 1.11 13.62
CA GLU A 78 -1.98 -0.07 14.26
C GLU A 78 -2.44 -1.33 13.49
N CYS A 79 -1.58 -1.81 12.60
CA CYS A 79 -1.87 -2.96 11.75
C CYS A 79 -1.30 -4.25 12.36
N THR A 80 -2.00 -5.34 12.13
CA THR A 80 -1.57 -6.73 12.41
C THR A 80 -1.17 -7.48 11.15
N THR A 81 -1.69 -7.06 9.99
CA THR A 81 -1.50 -7.75 8.70
C THR A 81 -0.72 -6.94 7.66
N ALA A 82 0.03 -5.92 8.10
CA ALA A 82 0.84 -5.07 7.22
C ALA A 82 1.87 -5.90 6.41
N LYS A 83 1.97 -5.60 5.11
CA LYS A 83 2.93 -6.24 4.19
C LYS A 83 4.09 -5.31 3.88
N ASP A 84 5.28 -5.69 4.31
CA ASP A 84 6.50 -4.95 4.02
C ASP A 84 6.93 -5.19 2.57
N ILE A 85 6.76 -4.17 1.73
CA ILE A 85 7.09 -4.23 0.30
C ILE A 85 8.28 -3.37 -0.07
N LYS A 86 9.02 -2.84 0.91
CA LYS A 86 10.19 -1.96 0.70
C LYS A 86 11.19 -2.52 -0.32
N LYS A 87 11.47 -3.82 -0.26
CA LYS A 87 12.41 -4.51 -1.18
C LYS A 87 11.88 -4.72 -2.60
N HIS A 88 10.59 -4.51 -2.80
CA HIS A 88 9.87 -4.68 -4.05
C HIS A 88 9.33 -3.36 -4.61
N SER A 89 9.45 -2.27 -3.82
CA SER A 89 9.05 -0.93 -4.22
C SER A 89 10.06 -0.34 -5.19
N PHE A 90 9.56 0.50 -6.10
CA PHE A 90 10.39 1.31 -6.97
C PHE A 90 11.11 2.42 -6.19
N VAL A 91 10.48 2.93 -5.12
CA VAL A 91 11.02 4.03 -4.29
C VAL A 91 11.49 3.46 -2.95
N THR A 92 12.77 3.15 -2.87
CA THR A 92 13.35 2.45 -1.70
C THR A 92 13.42 3.31 -0.43
N SER A 93 13.30 4.63 -0.56
CA SER A 93 13.37 5.60 0.54
C SER A 93 12.08 5.75 1.33
N GLU A 94 10.95 5.24 0.84
CA GLU A 94 9.63 5.47 1.45
C GLU A 94 9.30 4.52 2.61
N ASP A 95 10.15 3.52 2.87
CA ASP A 95 9.86 2.46 3.85
C ASP A 95 8.46 1.86 3.64
N GLU A 96 8.14 1.58 2.38
CA GLU A 96 6.78 1.29 1.92
C GLU A 96 6.20 0.00 2.53
N ILE A 97 5.04 0.17 3.14
CA ILE A 97 4.20 -0.88 3.71
C ILE A 97 2.86 -0.85 3.02
N LEU A 98 2.41 -1.99 2.52
CA LEU A 98 1.11 -2.13 1.89
C LEU A 98 0.09 -2.66 2.90
N LEU A 99 -0.96 -1.88 3.12
CA LEU A 99 -2.18 -2.35 3.77
C LEU A 99 -3.06 -3.04 2.72
N LEU A 100 -3.46 -4.28 3.04
CA LEU A 100 -4.32 -5.08 2.18
C LEU A 100 -5.76 -4.53 2.15
N PRO A 101 -6.54 -4.85 1.11
CA PRO A 101 -7.96 -4.50 1.07
C PRO A 101 -8.78 -5.31 2.08
N ALA A 102 -10.03 -4.85 2.24
CA ALA A 102 -11.07 -5.47 3.07
C ALA A 102 -10.64 -5.67 4.53
N ARG A 103 -9.88 -4.72 5.10
CA ARG A 103 -9.50 -4.74 6.53
C ARG A 103 -10.58 -4.10 7.37
N GLN A 104 -10.89 -4.70 8.52
CA GLN A 104 -11.78 -4.06 9.48
C GLN A 104 -10.95 -3.19 10.41
N LEU A 105 -11.25 -1.89 10.45
CA LEU A 105 -10.54 -0.91 11.27
C LEU A 105 -11.53 -0.25 12.24
N GLN A 106 -11.05 0.09 13.44
CA GLN A 106 -11.77 0.87 14.42
C GLN A 106 -11.06 2.19 14.67
N VAL A 107 -11.82 3.29 14.71
CA VAL A 107 -11.33 4.60 15.13
C VAL A 107 -11.13 4.60 16.64
N THR A 108 -9.89 4.71 17.10
CA THR A 108 -9.52 4.65 18.53
C THR A 108 -9.26 6.03 19.13
N SER A 109 -8.88 7.01 18.32
CA SER A 109 -8.65 8.38 18.76
C SER A 109 -8.65 9.33 17.57
N CYS A 110 -9.02 10.58 17.82
CA CYS A 110 -9.02 11.66 16.84
C CYS A 110 -8.37 12.89 17.49
N LEU A 111 -7.37 13.49 16.85
CA LEU A 111 -6.68 14.70 17.29
C LEU A 111 -6.69 15.78 16.20
N ASP A 112 -7.18 16.98 16.53
CA ASP A 112 -6.95 18.17 15.72
C ASP A 112 -5.60 18.78 16.11
N SER A 113 -4.60 18.62 15.25
CA SER A 113 -3.24 19.13 15.49
C SER A 113 -3.11 20.62 15.15
N GLY A 114 -4.18 21.27 14.70
CA GLY A 114 -4.14 22.63 14.20
C GLY A 114 -3.49 22.74 12.81
N HIS A 115 -3.45 23.96 12.28
CA HIS A 115 -2.88 24.25 10.95
C HIS A 115 -3.46 23.42 9.80
N GLY A 116 -4.70 22.94 9.94
CA GLY A 116 -5.37 22.09 8.95
C GLY A 116 -4.88 20.64 8.93
N LEU A 117 -4.17 20.17 9.95
CA LEU A 117 -3.81 18.76 10.09
C LEU A 117 -4.70 18.06 11.11
N HIS A 118 -5.43 17.06 10.64
CA HIS A 118 -6.22 16.18 11.49
C HIS A 118 -5.58 14.79 11.55
N ILE A 119 -5.43 14.24 12.74
CA ILE A 119 -4.85 12.92 12.96
C ILE A 119 -5.96 11.98 13.43
N VAL A 120 -6.10 10.86 12.73
CA VAL A 120 -7.06 9.80 13.07
C VAL A 120 -6.27 8.53 13.37
N GLN A 121 -6.38 8.04 14.60
CA GLN A 121 -5.77 6.79 15.02
C GLN A 121 -6.75 5.65 14.82
N LEU A 122 -6.27 4.60 14.16
CA LEU A 122 -7.03 3.41 13.78
C LEU A 122 -6.33 2.17 14.34
N THR A 123 -7.11 1.18 14.74
CA THR A 123 -6.60 -0.16 15.09
C THR A 123 -7.24 -1.19 14.17
N GLU A 124 -6.43 -2.08 13.58
CA GLU A 124 -6.93 -3.21 12.82
C GLU A 124 -7.54 -4.25 13.75
N LEU A 125 -8.81 -4.59 13.49
CA LEU A 125 -9.50 -5.67 14.18
C LEU A 125 -9.12 -7.01 13.55
N LYS A 126 -8.97 -8.04 14.40
CA LYS A 126 -8.70 -9.40 13.92
C LYS A 126 -9.91 -9.88 13.10
N PRO A 127 -9.72 -10.27 11.83
CA PRO A 127 -10.82 -10.78 11.03
C PRO A 127 -11.28 -12.15 11.56
N GLN A 128 -12.55 -12.50 11.34
CA GLN A 128 -13.08 -13.81 11.74
C GLN A 128 -12.47 -14.96 10.93
N PHE A 129 -11.98 -14.69 9.72
CA PHE A 129 -11.32 -15.64 8.83
C PHE A 129 -10.18 -14.96 8.08
N ASP A 130 -9.19 -15.73 7.65
CA ASP A 130 -8.07 -15.22 6.85
C ASP A 130 -8.55 -14.88 5.43
N LEU A 131 -8.27 -13.66 4.95
CA LEU A 131 -8.70 -13.24 3.60
C LEU A 131 -7.76 -13.70 2.49
N LEU A 132 -6.56 -14.16 2.84
CA LEU A 132 -5.57 -14.68 1.89
C LEU A 132 -5.17 -16.07 2.35
N GLU A 133 -5.45 -17.06 1.50
CA GLU A 133 -4.97 -18.42 1.72
C GLU A 133 -3.45 -18.49 1.52
N PRO A 134 -2.73 -19.27 2.32
CA PRO A 134 -1.33 -19.56 2.08
C PRO A 134 -1.16 -20.21 0.71
N VAL A 135 -0.32 -19.61 -0.14
CA VAL A 135 0.01 -20.17 -1.44
C VAL A 135 0.98 -21.32 -1.23
N PRO A 136 0.67 -22.55 -1.68
CA PRO A 136 1.60 -23.67 -1.59
C PRO A 136 2.95 -23.30 -2.22
N LEU A 137 4.04 -23.60 -1.51
CA LEU A 137 5.37 -23.46 -2.11
C LEU A 137 5.46 -24.46 -3.27
N PRO A 138 5.96 -24.05 -4.45
CA PRO A 138 6.30 -25.02 -5.47
C PRO A 138 7.32 -25.99 -4.89
N SER A 139 7.06 -27.29 -5.00
CA SER A 139 7.96 -28.35 -4.58
C SER A 139 9.35 -28.07 -5.17
N PRO A 140 10.44 -28.17 -4.39
CA PRO A 140 11.79 -27.99 -4.94
C PRO A 140 12.01 -29.05 -6.01
N SER A 141 11.88 -28.66 -7.27
CA SER A 141 11.99 -29.56 -8.41
C SER A 141 13.28 -29.22 -9.14
N VAL A 142 14.22 -30.15 -9.04
CA VAL A 142 15.45 -30.36 -9.83
C VAL A 142 16.66 -29.51 -9.44
N GLU A 143 17.64 -30.20 -8.81
CA GLU A 143 19.04 -29.80 -8.74
C GLU A 143 19.50 -29.25 -10.10
N GLN A 144 19.87 -27.98 -10.14
CA GLN A 144 20.65 -27.45 -11.25
C GLN A 144 21.98 -28.20 -11.30
N LYS A 145 22.13 -29.10 -12.28
CA LYS A 145 23.45 -29.62 -12.68
C LYS A 145 24.37 -28.40 -12.90
N LYS A 146 25.43 -28.32 -12.11
CA LYS A 146 26.58 -27.41 -12.30
C LYS A 146 26.95 -27.39 -13.78
N HIS A 147 26.70 -26.28 -14.46
CA HIS A 147 27.34 -25.99 -15.74
C HIS A 147 28.62 -25.19 -15.45
N SER A 148 29.74 -25.76 -15.90
CA SER A 148 31.10 -25.28 -15.70
C SER A 148 31.31 -23.85 -16.20
N GLN A 149 32.29 -23.19 -15.56
CA GLN A 149 32.83 -21.88 -15.89
C GLN A 149 33.12 -21.71 -17.40
N VAL A 150 32.65 -20.61 -17.98
CA VAL A 150 33.30 -19.97 -19.13
C VAL A 150 33.41 -18.47 -18.86
N THR A 151 34.66 -18.02 -18.80
CA THR A 151 35.12 -16.64 -18.72
C THR A 151 34.95 -15.93 -20.07
N SER A 152 34.33 -14.74 -20.09
CA SER A 152 34.70 -13.64 -21.01
C SER A 152 34.04 -12.32 -20.62
N GLN A 153 34.79 -11.23 -20.84
CA GLN A 153 34.68 -9.83 -20.38
C GLN A 153 33.40 -9.05 -20.79
N PRO A 154 33.15 -7.85 -20.20
CA PRO A 154 31.94 -7.05 -20.49
C PRO A 154 32.16 -6.04 -21.63
N PRO A 155 31.12 -5.73 -22.43
CA PRO A 155 31.09 -4.50 -23.21
C PRO A 155 30.12 -3.46 -22.65
N THR A 156 30.51 -2.22 -22.91
CA THR A 156 30.00 -0.93 -22.47
C THR A 156 28.62 -0.55 -23.05
N ILE A 157 27.94 0.30 -22.28
CA ILE A 157 26.58 0.87 -22.36
C ILE A 157 26.29 1.67 -23.65
N ALA A 158 25.03 1.65 -24.11
CA ALA A 158 24.34 2.83 -24.64
C ALA A 158 22.82 2.73 -24.37
N THR A 159 22.33 3.49 -23.39
CA THR A 159 20.89 3.65 -23.08
C THR A 159 20.39 4.92 -23.75
N THR A 160 19.35 4.82 -24.58
CA THR A 160 18.43 5.95 -24.85
C THR A 160 17.07 5.40 -25.26
N VAL A 161 16.11 5.38 -24.33
CA VAL A 161 14.69 5.57 -24.66
C VAL A 161 14.03 6.31 -23.49
N VAL A 162 13.52 7.49 -23.80
CA VAL A 162 12.68 8.32 -22.93
C VAL A 162 11.35 7.59 -22.71
N ALA A 163 11.08 7.13 -21.49
CA ALA A 163 9.77 6.65 -21.07
C ALA A 163 9.33 7.47 -19.85
N LYS A 164 8.17 8.14 -19.98
CA LYS A 164 7.47 8.71 -18.81
C LYS A 164 7.24 7.59 -17.79
N PRO A 165 7.51 7.81 -16.49
CA PRO A 165 7.54 6.74 -15.52
C PRO A 165 6.14 6.16 -15.29
N ILE A 166 5.99 4.89 -15.62
CA ILE A 166 4.78 4.07 -15.44
C ILE A 166 4.28 4.11 -13.99
N ALA A 167 5.17 4.31 -13.02
CA ALA A 167 4.83 4.47 -11.60
C ALA A 167 3.87 5.64 -11.34
N GLU A 168 4.06 6.79 -11.99
CA GLU A 168 3.21 7.96 -11.82
C GLU A 168 1.81 7.76 -12.42
N VAL A 169 1.72 6.93 -13.48
CA VAL A 169 0.44 6.53 -14.09
C VAL A 169 -0.30 5.56 -13.18
N MET A 170 0.40 4.62 -12.56
CA MET A 170 -0.20 3.63 -11.66
C MET A 170 -0.71 4.29 -10.37
N GLU A 171 0.08 5.16 -9.73
CA GLU A 171 -0.34 5.93 -8.56
C GLU A 171 -1.60 6.75 -8.82
N LYS A 172 -1.65 7.49 -9.93
CA LYS A 172 -2.81 8.29 -10.32
C LYS A 172 -4.04 7.44 -10.60
N GLN A 173 -3.88 6.26 -11.20
CA GLN A 173 -4.99 5.34 -11.45
C GLN A 173 -5.50 4.69 -10.15
N PHE A 174 -4.60 4.30 -9.24
CA PHE A 174 -5.00 3.76 -7.93
C PHE A 174 -5.70 4.83 -7.08
N ALA A 175 -5.19 6.06 -7.00
CA ALA A 175 -5.81 7.16 -6.26
C ALA A 175 -7.20 7.53 -6.80
N THR A 176 -7.36 7.56 -8.14
CA THR A 176 -8.67 7.81 -8.77
C THR A 176 -9.66 6.69 -8.46
N MET A 177 -9.20 5.44 -8.43
CA MET A 177 -10.07 4.30 -8.13
C MET A 177 -10.49 4.27 -6.65
N GLN A 178 -9.63 4.69 -5.72
CA GLN A 178 -9.97 4.81 -4.29
C GLN A 178 -11.05 5.88 -4.04
N LEU A 179 -10.93 7.05 -4.69
CA LEU A 179 -11.92 8.13 -4.55
C LEU A 179 -13.29 7.71 -5.10
N GLN A 180 -13.32 6.96 -6.21
CA GLN A 180 -14.55 6.44 -6.81
C GLN A 180 -15.21 5.33 -5.97
N MET A 181 -14.43 4.50 -5.26
CA MET A 181 -14.98 3.45 -4.40
C MET A 181 -15.53 4.00 -3.08
N ASN A 182 -14.87 5.00 -2.49
CA ASN A 182 -15.35 5.65 -1.25
C ASN A 182 -16.58 6.54 -1.48
N THR A 183 -16.71 7.19 -2.64
CA THR A 183 -17.90 7.97 -2.98
C THR A 183 -19.11 7.10 -3.29
N LYS A 184 -18.92 5.89 -3.83
CA LYS A 184 -20.02 4.95 -4.11
C LYS A 184 -20.59 4.29 -2.85
N SER A 185 -19.81 4.21 -1.77
CA SER A 185 -20.27 3.80 -0.43
C SER A 185 -21.18 4.84 0.26
N ARG A 186 -21.28 6.07 -0.26
CA ARG A 186 -22.15 7.14 0.28
C ARG A 186 -23.57 7.13 -0.29
N GLY A 187 -23.91 6.15 -1.14
CA GLY A 187 -25.17 6.09 -1.90
C GLY A 187 -26.12 4.95 -1.54
N GLN A 188 -26.06 4.42 -0.31
CA GLN A 188 -27.06 3.50 0.25
C GLN A 188 -27.38 3.88 1.70
#